data_AF-A0A971W138-F1
#
_entry.id   AF-A0A971W138-F1
#
_cell.length_a   1.000
_cell.length_b   1.000
_cell.length_c   1.000
_cell.angle_alpha   90.00
_cell.angle_beta   90.00
_cell.angle_gamma   90.00
#
_symmetry.space_group_name_H-M   'P 1'
#
loop_
_entity.id
_entity.type
_entity.pdbx_description
1 polymer ?
#
loop_
_entity_poly.entity_id
_entity_poly.type
_entity_poly.pdbx_seq_one_letter_code
_entity_poly.pdbx_strand_id
1 'polypeptide(L)'
;LLKNYLDRFFKYHKAQWEAPHLVYGDLKSSDKNFIDEYNITLFNKEKFDEFAELIEGIKEALEKNRRLGKYEDKHLNFLYFDFYNHLYTPLISIDKGIRIEVSPVSLNSDEKLFIDRLKKYCDDNPSAFIEKRLYLLRNKSKIGVGFFEAGNFYPDFIMWIAEDDKQYITFIDPKGIMMLEKNINNPKIQFYKTIKEKEAQLQPSCTEKQIILNSFIISGTPAADASAHFGVRRPEFESRNVLFLEDDDCIEKMMSKICL
;
A
#
# COMPACT_ATOMS: atom_id res chain seq x y z
N LEU A 1 27.33 -11.60 -14.31
CA LEU A 1 27.67 -10.24 -13.83
C LEU A 1 27.38 -9.14 -14.85
N LEU A 2 27.88 -9.23 -16.10
CA LEU A 2 27.72 -8.15 -17.11
C LEU A 2 26.26 -7.73 -17.38
N LYS A 3 25.33 -8.68 -17.52
CA LYS A 3 23.90 -8.37 -17.71
C LYS A 3 23.30 -7.55 -16.56
N ASN A 4 23.60 -7.90 -15.31
CA ASN A 4 23.13 -7.16 -14.14
C ASN A 4 23.77 -5.77 -14.04
N TYR A 5 25.04 -5.64 -14.44
CA TYR A 5 25.70 -4.34 -14.50
C TYR A 5 25.04 -3.43 -15.55
N LEU A 6 24.86 -3.94 -16.78
CA LEU A 6 24.21 -3.20 -17.87
C LEU A 6 22.77 -2.78 -17.52
N ASP A 7 22.00 -3.67 -16.88
CA ASP A 7 20.64 -3.37 -16.44
C ASP A 7 20.62 -2.24 -15.39
N ARG A 8 21.51 -2.30 -14.39
CA ARG A 8 21.65 -1.22 -13.38
C ARG A 8 22.09 0.10 -14.01
N PHE A 9 23.08 0.06 -14.91
CA PHE A 9 23.61 1.23 -15.58
C PHE A 9 22.54 1.91 -16.46
N PHE A 10 21.80 1.12 -17.26
CA PHE A 10 20.70 1.63 -18.06
C PHE A 10 19.60 2.25 -17.18
N LYS A 11 19.16 1.55 -16.13
CA LYS A 11 18.13 2.05 -15.20
C LYS A 11 18.55 3.35 -14.52
N TYR A 12 19.82 3.48 -14.15
CA TYR A 12 20.36 4.69 -13.55
C TYR A 12 20.25 5.89 -14.50
N HIS A 13 20.75 5.77 -15.74
CA HIS A 13 20.69 6.85 -16.71
C HIS A 13 19.27 7.15 -17.20
N LYS A 14 18.44 6.11 -17.32
CA LYS A 14 17.02 6.26 -17.63
C LYS A 14 16.32 7.09 -16.54
N ALA A 15 16.52 6.76 -15.26
CA ALA A 15 15.92 7.50 -14.16
C ALA A 15 16.39 8.97 -14.14
N GLN A 16 17.69 9.22 -14.34
CA GLN A 16 18.21 10.59 -14.45
C GLN A 16 17.56 11.38 -15.60
N TRP A 17 17.31 10.73 -16.74
CA TRP A 17 16.67 11.38 -17.88
C TRP A 17 15.16 11.59 -17.66
N GLU A 18 14.48 10.66 -16.98
CA GLU A 18 13.05 10.76 -16.67
C GLU A 18 12.76 11.78 -15.57
N ALA A 19 13.65 11.92 -14.58
CA ALA A 19 13.47 12.78 -13.41
C ALA A 19 12.99 14.21 -13.72
N PRO A 20 13.58 14.99 -14.65
CA PRO A 20 13.11 16.34 -14.97
C PRO A 20 11.77 16.39 -15.73
N HIS A 21 11.30 15.26 -16.27
CA HIS A 21 10.05 15.15 -17.03
C HIS A 21 8.91 14.56 -16.21
N LEU A 22 9.15 14.21 -14.94
CA LEU A 22 8.10 13.74 -14.04
C LEU A 22 7.15 14.88 -13.73
N VAL A 23 5.85 14.59 -13.80
CA VAL A 23 4.78 15.53 -13.49
C VAL A 23 3.71 14.81 -12.68
N TYR A 24 2.92 15.56 -11.92
CA TYR A 24 1.69 15.03 -11.37
C TYR A 24 0.70 14.73 -12.50
N GLY A 25 -0.03 13.64 -12.35
CA GLY A 25 -1.06 13.23 -13.30
C GLY A 25 -2.26 12.65 -12.57
N ASP A 26 -3.43 12.81 -13.18
CA ASP A 26 -4.67 12.30 -12.63
C ASP A 26 -4.74 10.77 -12.72
N LEU A 27 -5.25 10.15 -11.67
CA LEU A 27 -5.57 8.73 -11.67
C LEU A 27 -6.84 8.52 -12.53
N LYS A 28 -6.67 7.90 -13.69
CA LYS A 28 -7.78 7.60 -14.62
C LYS A 28 -8.36 6.22 -14.33
N SER A 29 -9.62 6.01 -14.66
CA SER A 29 -10.28 4.69 -14.54
C SER A 29 -9.61 3.57 -15.33
N SER A 30 -8.84 3.91 -16.38
CA SER A 30 -8.05 2.97 -17.18
C SER A 30 -6.64 2.74 -16.64
N ASP A 31 -6.31 3.23 -15.44
CA ASP A 31 -4.99 3.05 -14.86
C ASP A 31 -4.72 1.56 -14.58
N LYS A 32 -3.50 1.12 -14.89
CA LYS A 32 -3.15 -0.30 -14.79
C LYS A 32 -3.05 -0.81 -13.35
N ASN A 33 -3.10 0.08 -12.35
CA ASN A 33 -3.25 -0.27 -10.94
C ASN A 33 -4.63 -0.83 -10.58
N PHE A 34 -5.66 -0.54 -11.38
CA PHE A 34 -6.96 -1.16 -11.17
C PHE A 34 -6.94 -2.66 -11.50
N ILE A 35 -7.88 -3.38 -10.89
CA ILE A 35 -8.09 -4.80 -11.08
C ILE A 35 -9.40 -4.94 -11.83
N ASP A 36 -9.33 -5.41 -13.08
CA ASP A 36 -10.51 -5.64 -13.91
C ASP A 36 -11.20 -6.95 -13.53
N GLU A 37 -10.41 -7.98 -13.20
CA GLU A 37 -10.91 -9.32 -12.88
C GLU A 37 -9.99 -10.04 -11.89
N TYR A 38 -10.59 -10.98 -11.15
CA TYR A 38 -9.87 -11.95 -10.34
C TYR A 38 -9.94 -13.33 -10.99
N ASN A 39 -8.78 -13.95 -11.18
CA ASN A 39 -8.65 -15.34 -11.56
C ASN A 39 -8.38 -16.16 -10.30
N ILE A 40 -9.31 -17.04 -9.93
CA ILE A 40 -9.25 -17.84 -8.70
C ILE A 40 -9.25 -19.33 -9.07
N THR A 41 -8.24 -20.06 -8.61
CA THR A 41 -8.10 -21.50 -8.81
C THR A 41 -8.16 -22.23 -7.47
N LEU A 42 -9.17 -23.08 -7.30
CA LEU A 42 -9.30 -23.99 -6.16
C LEU A 42 -8.76 -25.38 -6.52
N PHE A 43 -7.82 -25.90 -5.75
CA PHE A 43 -7.24 -27.23 -5.99
C PHE A 43 -7.97 -28.36 -5.26
N ASN A 44 -9.00 -28.04 -4.45
CA ASN A 44 -9.82 -29.02 -3.76
C ASN A 44 -11.15 -29.25 -4.50
N LYS A 45 -11.27 -30.41 -5.16
CA LYS A 45 -12.48 -30.77 -5.94
C LYS A 45 -13.73 -30.98 -5.07
N GLU A 46 -13.57 -31.49 -3.86
CA GLU A 46 -14.71 -31.79 -2.97
C GLU A 46 -15.44 -30.53 -2.51
N LYS A 47 -14.74 -29.40 -2.54
CA LYS A 47 -15.24 -28.08 -2.14
C LYS A 47 -15.58 -27.17 -3.31
N PHE A 48 -15.53 -27.69 -4.55
CA PHE A 48 -15.66 -26.87 -5.75
C PHE A 48 -17.06 -26.23 -5.85
N ASP A 49 -18.12 -27.00 -5.71
CA ASP A 49 -19.50 -26.50 -5.89
C ASP A 49 -19.83 -25.42 -4.85
N GLU A 50 -19.54 -25.70 -3.57
CA GLU A 50 -19.70 -24.75 -2.46
C GLU A 50 -18.90 -23.45 -2.68
N PHE A 51 -17.67 -23.55 -3.18
CA PHE A 51 -16.83 -22.39 -3.46
C PHE A 51 -17.28 -21.62 -4.70
N ALA A 52 -17.77 -22.31 -5.74
CA ALA A 52 -18.32 -21.66 -6.93
C ALA A 52 -19.59 -20.85 -6.60
N GLU A 53 -20.49 -21.40 -5.78
CA GLU A 53 -21.67 -20.68 -5.28
C GLU A 53 -21.30 -19.41 -4.52
N LEU A 54 -20.25 -19.47 -3.68
CA LEU A 54 -19.72 -18.29 -2.99
C LEU A 54 -19.25 -17.21 -3.97
N ILE A 55 -18.43 -17.57 -4.97
CA ILE A 55 -17.87 -16.61 -5.93
C ILE A 55 -18.98 -15.96 -6.77
N GLU A 56 -19.97 -16.73 -7.22
CA GLU A 56 -21.12 -16.18 -7.93
C GLU A 56 -21.94 -15.25 -7.02
N GLY A 57 -22.14 -15.61 -5.75
CA GLY A 57 -22.81 -14.73 -4.78
C GLY A 57 -22.08 -13.40 -4.56
N ILE A 58 -20.74 -13.43 -4.46
CA ILE A 58 -19.92 -12.21 -4.36
C ILE A 58 -20.07 -11.37 -5.63
N LYS A 59 -19.98 -11.99 -6.82
CA LYS A 59 -20.12 -11.31 -8.10
C LYS A 59 -21.48 -10.64 -8.23
N GLU A 60 -22.57 -11.34 -7.93
CA GLU A 60 -23.92 -10.78 -7.95
C GLU A 60 -24.07 -9.58 -7.00
N ALA A 61 -23.50 -9.67 -5.79
CA ALA A 61 -23.53 -8.57 -4.82
C ALA A 61 -22.82 -7.33 -5.36
N LEU A 62 -21.67 -7.51 -6.02
CA LEU A 62 -20.88 -6.42 -6.60
C LEU A 62 -21.53 -5.83 -7.86
N GLU A 63 -22.17 -6.66 -8.70
CA GLU A 63 -22.92 -6.17 -9.87
C GLU A 63 -24.14 -5.34 -9.45
N LYS A 64 -24.86 -5.78 -8.41
CA LYS A 64 -26.07 -5.10 -7.91
C LYS A 64 -25.75 -3.85 -7.09
N ASN A 65 -24.79 -3.92 -6.17
CA ASN A 65 -24.57 -2.89 -5.16
C ASN A 65 -23.24 -2.13 -5.31
N ARG A 66 -22.36 -2.54 -6.24
CA ARG A 66 -20.96 -2.06 -6.37
C ARG A 66 -20.08 -2.28 -5.15
N ARG A 67 -20.60 -2.93 -4.10
CA ARG A 67 -19.99 -3.11 -2.77
C ARG A 67 -20.46 -4.40 -2.13
N LEU A 68 -19.70 -4.90 -1.18
CA LEU A 68 -20.13 -5.98 -0.29
C LEU A 68 -21.08 -5.43 0.80
N GLY A 69 -22.04 -6.25 1.21
CA GLY A 69 -23.00 -5.87 2.27
C GLY A 69 -22.42 -5.91 3.70
N LYS A 70 -21.23 -6.49 3.88
CA LYS A 70 -20.50 -6.58 5.14
C LYS A 70 -19.06 -6.18 4.92
N TYR A 71 -18.37 -5.79 6.00
CA TYR A 71 -16.94 -5.47 5.93
C TYR A 71 -16.12 -6.67 5.47
N GLU A 72 -16.28 -7.83 6.12
CA GLU A 72 -15.54 -9.04 5.78
C GLU A 72 -16.42 -10.27 5.93
N ASP A 73 -16.12 -11.29 5.13
CA ASP A 73 -16.64 -12.64 5.29
C ASP A 73 -15.56 -13.64 4.83
N LYS A 74 -15.66 -14.88 5.29
CA LYS A 74 -14.63 -15.89 5.06
C LYS A 74 -15.26 -17.23 4.79
N HIS A 75 -14.74 -17.89 3.77
CA HIS A 75 -15.12 -19.25 3.46
C HIS A 75 -13.88 -20.09 3.16
N LEU A 76 -13.75 -21.24 3.81
CA LEU A 76 -12.49 -22.01 3.81
C LEU A 76 -11.32 -21.10 4.23
N ASN A 77 -10.33 -20.95 3.36
CA ASN A 77 -9.18 -20.07 3.54
C ASN A 77 -9.27 -18.79 2.68
N PHE A 78 -10.40 -18.56 2.04
CA PHE A 78 -10.64 -17.38 1.22
C PHE A 78 -11.34 -16.31 2.06
N LEU A 79 -10.57 -15.30 2.46
CA LEU A 79 -11.07 -14.11 3.13
C LEU A 79 -11.28 -13.01 2.08
N TYR A 80 -12.46 -12.42 2.05
CA TYR A 80 -12.77 -11.29 1.19
C TYR A 80 -13.44 -10.19 1.99
N PHE A 81 -13.10 -8.94 1.67
CA PHE A 81 -13.52 -7.81 2.47
C PHE A 81 -13.58 -6.52 1.63
N ASP A 82 -14.28 -5.52 2.16
CA ASP A 82 -14.58 -4.27 1.47
C ASP A 82 -14.32 -3.08 2.41
N PHE A 83 -13.23 -2.36 2.14
CA PHE A 83 -12.96 -1.10 2.81
C PHE A 83 -13.56 0.06 2.00
N TYR A 84 -14.45 0.83 2.62
CA TYR A 84 -15.22 1.87 1.94
C TYR A 84 -14.37 3.02 1.35
N ASN A 85 -13.13 3.21 1.80
CA ASN A 85 -12.23 4.17 1.18
C ASN A 85 -11.28 3.54 0.13
N HIS A 86 -11.33 2.22 -0.06
CA HIS A 86 -10.52 1.57 -1.07
C HIS A 86 -11.14 1.71 -2.47
N LEU A 87 -10.30 1.99 -3.48
CA LEU A 87 -10.73 2.32 -4.84
C LEU A 87 -11.22 1.13 -5.68
N TYR A 88 -11.07 -0.10 -5.18
CA TYR A 88 -11.69 -1.29 -5.75
C TYR A 88 -12.09 -2.27 -4.66
N THR A 89 -13.05 -3.14 -4.96
CA THR A 89 -13.59 -4.18 -4.08
C THR A 89 -13.92 -5.42 -4.94
N PRO A 90 -13.76 -6.66 -4.43
CA PRO A 90 -13.34 -6.99 -3.08
C PRO A 90 -11.82 -7.00 -2.94
N LEU A 91 -11.33 -6.80 -1.72
CA LEU A 91 -9.97 -7.14 -1.34
C LEU A 91 -9.95 -8.60 -0.88
N ILE A 92 -8.89 -9.32 -1.26
CA ILE A 92 -8.79 -10.77 -1.00
C ILE A 92 -7.52 -11.05 -0.21
N SER A 93 -7.64 -11.89 0.83
CA SER A 93 -6.51 -12.49 1.56
C SER A 93 -6.71 -14.00 1.65
N ILE A 94 -5.62 -14.77 1.57
CA ILE A 94 -5.66 -16.23 1.60
C ILE A 94 -4.89 -16.73 2.81
N ASP A 95 -5.56 -17.49 3.67
CA ASP A 95 -4.95 -18.12 4.83
C ASP A 95 -4.24 -19.42 4.48
N LYS A 96 -3.27 -19.81 5.33
CA LYS A 96 -2.55 -21.07 5.19
C LYS A 96 -3.51 -22.26 5.30
N GLY A 97 -3.35 -23.26 4.42
CA GLY A 97 -4.11 -24.50 4.45
C GLY A 97 -4.52 -24.98 3.05
N ILE A 98 -5.82 -24.94 2.73
CA ILE A 98 -6.33 -25.34 1.41
C ILE A 98 -5.66 -24.49 0.33
N ARG A 99 -5.13 -25.15 -0.70
CA ARG A 99 -4.47 -24.48 -1.81
C ARG A 99 -5.52 -23.78 -2.68
N ILE A 100 -5.57 -22.45 -2.53
CA ILE A 100 -6.31 -21.51 -3.37
C ILE A 100 -5.27 -20.58 -3.98
N GLU A 101 -5.28 -20.44 -5.29
CA GLU A 101 -4.43 -19.47 -6.01
C GLU A 101 -5.31 -18.34 -6.53
N VAL A 102 -4.86 -17.09 -6.33
CA VAL A 102 -5.58 -15.88 -6.75
C VAL A 102 -4.65 -14.98 -7.54
N SER A 103 -5.13 -14.47 -8.67
CA SER A 103 -4.48 -13.44 -9.47
C SER A 103 -5.45 -12.27 -9.72
N PRO A 104 -5.06 -11.02 -9.44
CA PRO A 104 -3.79 -10.58 -8.86
C PRO A 104 -3.52 -11.15 -7.46
N VAL A 105 -2.24 -11.21 -7.06
CA VAL A 105 -1.79 -11.80 -5.79
C VAL A 105 -2.63 -11.26 -4.63
N SER A 106 -3.12 -12.13 -3.74
CA SER A 106 -3.88 -11.73 -2.56
C SER A 106 -3.04 -10.90 -1.57
N LEU A 107 -3.70 -10.24 -0.64
CA LEU A 107 -3.04 -9.54 0.46
C LEU A 107 -2.46 -10.54 1.47
N ASN A 108 -1.27 -10.24 1.98
CA ASN A 108 -0.68 -10.94 3.12
C ASN A 108 -1.28 -10.45 4.45
N SER A 109 -0.86 -11.07 5.56
CA SER A 109 -1.37 -10.76 6.91
C SER A 109 -1.07 -9.32 7.34
N ASP A 110 0.11 -8.79 7.01
CA ASP A 110 0.53 -7.44 7.41
C ASP A 110 -0.23 -6.39 6.61
N GLU A 111 -0.44 -6.61 5.31
CA GLU A 111 -1.25 -5.75 4.45
C GLU A 111 -2.72 -5.73 4.90
N LYS A 112 -3.31 -6.89 5.23
CA LYS A 112 -4.67 -6.98 5.77
C LYS A 112 -4.78 -6.26 7.12
N LEU A 113 -3.85 -6.51 8.03
CA LEU A 113 -3.82 -5.86 9.34
C LEU A 113 -3.69 -4.35 9.22
N PHE A 114 -2.89 -3.86 8.28
CA PHE A 114 -2.80 -2.43 7.98
C PHE A 114 -4.17 -1.85 7.58
N ILE A 115 -4.90 -2.51 6.67
CA ILE A 115 -6.22 -2.03 6.24
C ILE A 115 -7.23 -2.10 7.40
N ASP A 116 -7.20 -3.16 8.21
CA ASP A 116 -8.06 -3.29 9.40
C ASP A 116 -7.84 -2.14 10.38
N ARG A 117 -6.58 -1.83 10.69
CA ARG A 117 -6.24 -0.71 11.57
C ARG A 117 -6.60 0.64 10.96
N LEU A 118 -6.42 0.82 9.65
CA LEU A 118 -6.80 2.06 8.95
C LEU A 118 -8.32 2.26 8.96
N LYS A 119 -9.10 1.22 8.69
CA LYS A 119 -10.56 1.27 8.79
C LYS A 119 -10.98 1.63 10.20
N LYS A 120 -10.42 0.95 11.21
CA LYS A 120 -10.71 1.25 12.62
C LYS A 120 -10.43 2.71 12.95
N TYR A 121 -9.29 3.24 12.51
CA TYR A 121 -8.97 4.66 12.72
C TYR A 121 -10.01 5.59 12.08
N CYS A 122 -10.45 5.30 10.86
CA CYS A 122 -11.47 6.11 10.17
C CYS A 122 -12.81 6.07 10.91
N ASP A 123 -13.23 4.89 11.37
CA ASP A 123 -14.49 4.69 12.09
C ASP A 123 -14.48 5.37 13.48
N ASP A 124 -13.33 5.34 14.16
CA ASP A 124 -13.14 5.94 15.49
C ASP A 124 -12.97 7.48 15.43
N ASN A 125 -12.57 8.03 14.28
CA ASN A 125 -12.25 9.45 14.11
C ASN A 125 -13.00 10.13 12.94
N PRO A 126 -14.34 10.06 12.87
CA PRO A 126 -15.10 10.62 11.74
C PRO A 126 -14.90 12.15 11.61
N SER A 127 -14.65 12.84 12.72
CA SER A 127 -14.40 14.29 12.75
C SER A 127 -13.13 14.69 12.00
N ALA A 128 -12.13 13.80 11.90
CA ALA A 128 -10.90 14.05 11.15
C ALA A 128 -11.12 14.13 9.63
N PHE A 129 -12.30 13.71 9.14
CA PHE A 129 -12.63 13.56 7.73
C PHE A 129 -13.84 14.40 7.26
N ILE A 130 -14.32 15.38 8.04
CA ILE A 130 -15.49 16.20 7.67
C ILE A 130 -15.27 16.94 6.32
N GLU A 131 -14.05 17.44 6.10
CA GLU A 131 -13.67 18.17 4.87
C GLU A 131 -12.56 17.44 4.10
N LYS A 132 -12.25 16.21 4.48
CA LYS A 132 -11.16 15.41 3.90
C LYS A 132 -11.71 14.13 3.34
N ARG A 133 -11.34 13.79 2.11
CA ARG A 133 -11.68 12.50 1.51
C ARG A 133 -10.47 11.61 1.48
N LEU A 134 -10.57 10.46 2.15
CA LEU A 134 -9.52 9.44 2.13
C LEU A 134 -9.81 8.44 1.00
N TYR A 135 -8.80 8.18 0.17
CA TYR A 135 -8.82 7.11 -0.82
C TYR A 135 -7.59 6.22 -0.64
N LEU A 136 -7.76 4.91 -0.78
CA LEU A 136 -6.68 3.93 -0.73
C LEU A 136 -6.67 3.12 -2.02
N LEU A 137 -5.49 2.94 -2.60
CA LEU A 137 -5.26 2.07 -3.74
C LEU A 137 -4.12 1.12 -3.43
N ARG A 138 -4.33 -0.17 -3.65
CA ARG A 138 -3.22 -1.12 -3.72
C ARG A 138 -2.41 -0.89 -5.00
N ASN A 139 -1.12 -0.68 -4.85
CA ASN A 139 -0.18 -0.44 -5.92
C ASN A 139 0.30 -1.76 -6.55
N LYS A 140 0.01 -1.98 -7.84
CA LYS A 140 0.33 -3.27 -8.48
C LYS A 140 1.79 -3.36 -8.87
N SER A 141 2.56 -4.24 -8.21
CA SER A 141 3.99 -4.50 -8.46
C SER A 141 4.39 -4.42 -9.94
N LYS A 142 5.48 -3.70 -10.23
CA LYS A 142 6.10 -3.48 -11.56
C LYS A 142 5.29 -2.63 -12.56
N ILE A 143 3.99 -2.47 -12.35
CA ILE A 143 3.09 -1.76 -13.27
C ILE A 143 2.71 -0.38 -12.72
N GLY A 144 2.49 -0.30 -11.42
CA GLY A 144 2.17 0.94 -10.72
C GLY A 144 3.41 1.79 -10.38
N VAL A 145 3.25 2.62 -9.35
CA VAL A 145 4.24 3.65 -9.01
C VAL A 145 5.40 3.03 -8.24
N GLY A 146 6.62 3.21 -8.73
CA GLY A 146 7.84 2.75 -8.08
C GLY A 146 8.95 3.79 -8.14
N PHE A 147 9.83 3.77 -7.14
CA PHE A 147 10.91 4.73 -6.99
C PHE A 147 12.26 4.00 -7.08
N PHE A 148 12.79 3.92 -8.30
CA PHE A 148 14.02 3.18 -8.61
C PHE A 148 15.26 3.78 -7.93
N GLU A 149 15.33 5.11 -7.83
CA GLU A 149 16.42 5.86 -7.21
C GLU A 149 16.57 5.58 -5.69
N ALA A 150 15.51 5.08 -5.06
CA ALA A 150 15.44 4.78 -3.63
C ALA A 150 15.64 3.29 -3.30
N GLY A 151 16.58 2.63 -3.99
CA GLY A 151 16.84 1.20 -3.79
C GLY A 151 15.67 0.30 -4.23
N ASN A 152 14.98 0.69 -5.31
CA ASN A 152 13.75 0.05 -5.79
C ASN A 152 12.66 0.03 -4.71
N PHE A 153 12.38 1.18 -4.10
CA PHE A 153 11.24 1.31 -3.21
C PHE A 153 9.95 1.20 -4.03
N TYR A 154 9.11 0.25 -3.66
CA TYR A 154 7.86 -0.05 -4.34
C TYR A 154 6.81 -0.24 -3.27
N PRO A 155 6.01 0.80 -2.96
CA PRO A 155 5.02 0.73 -1.89
C PRO A 155 3.89 -0.23 -2.28
N ASP A 156 3.26 -0.88 -1.30
CA ASP A 156 2.11 -1.76 -1.55
C ASP A 156 0.80 -0.97 -1.66
N PHE A 157 0.73 0.21 -1.03
CA PHE A 157 -0.43 1.09 -1.09
C PHE A 157 -0.06 2.53 -1.40
N ILE A 158 -0.97 3.22 -2.07
CA ILE A 158 -0.98 4.67 -2.24
C ILE A 158 -2.27 5.18 -1.60
N MET A 159 -2.13 6.10 -0.66
CA MET A 159 -3.24 6.71 0.06
C MET A 159 -3.30 8.20 -0.27
N TRP A 160 -4.50 8.68 -0.59
CA TRP A 160 -4.78 10.10 -0.75
C TRP A 160 -5.64 10.60 0.40
N ILE A 161 -5.28 11.76 0.94
CA ILE A 161 -6.20 12.60 1.71
C ILE A 161 -6.38 13.85 0.88
N ALA A 162 -7.57 14.01 0.30
CA ALA A 162 -7.90 15.13 -0.57
C ALA A 162 -8.72 16.18 0.19
N GLU A 163 -8.20 17.40 0.19
CA GLU A 163 -8.84 18.65 0.61
C GLU A 163 -9.04 19.53 -0.63
N ASP A 164 -9.65 20.71 -0.46
CA ASP A 164 -9.99 21.59 -1.58
C ASP A 164 -8.74 22.11 -2.31
N ASP A 165 -7.80 22.70 -1.58
CA ASP A 165 -6.56 23.30 -2.10
C ASP A 165 -5.31 22.43 -1.87
N LYS A 166 -5.46 21.31 -1.16
CA LYS A 166 -4.35 20.47 -0.71
C LYS A 166 -4.62 18.98 -0.88
N GLN A 167 -3.60 18.22 -1.24
CA GLN A 167 -3.71 16.78 -1.36
C GLN A 167 -2.46 16.10 -0.81
N TYR A 168 -2.66 15.17 0.13
CA TYR A 168 -1.58 14.38 0.72
C TYR A 168 -1.56 13.03 0.01
N ILE A 169 -0.48 12.72 -0.70
CA ILE A 169 -0.24 11.44 -1.34
C ILE A 169 0.79 10.68 -0.52
N THR A 170 0.36 9.60 0.12
CA THR A 170 1.19 8.82 1.04
C THR A 170 1.45 7.43 0.44
N PHE A 171 2.72 7.11 0.25
CA PHE A 171 3.20 5.82 -0.21
C PHE A 171 3.49 4.92 1.00
N ILE A 172 2.80 3.78 1.09
CA ILE A 172 2.80 2.94 2.30
C ILE A 172 3.24 1.53 1.94
N ASP A 173 4.20 0.97 2.69
CA ASP A 173 4.79 -0.36 2.49
C ASP A 173 4.68 -1.17 3.79
N PRO A 174 3.56 -1.91 4.01
CA PRO A 174 3.42 -2.83 5.14
C PRO A 174 4.31 -4.07 4.95
N LYS A 175 5.41 -4.17 5.70
CA LYS A 175 6.42 -5.21 5.46
C LYS A 175 7.21 -5.62 6.70
N GLY A 176 7.73 -6.84 6.70
CA GLY A 176 8.86 -7.21 7.56
C GLY A 176 10.15 -6.49 7.12
N ILE A 177 10.89 -5.92 8.08
CA ILE A 177 12.11 -5.15 7.80
C ILE A 177 13.42 -5.92 8.05
N MET A 178 13.33 -7.13 8.61
CA MET A 178 14.50 -7.99 8.92
C MET A 178 15.31 -8.43 7.70
N MET A 179 14.70 -8.40 6.51
CA MET A 179 15.36 -8.76 5.25
C MET A 179 15.96 -7.55 4.52
N LEU A 180 15.80 -6.34 5.06
CA LEU A 180 16.52 -5.17 4.56
C LEU A 180 18.00 -5.29 4.91
N GLU A 181 18.84 -4.58 4.18
CA GLU A 181 20.23 -4.42 4.55
C GLU A 181 20.31 -3.88 5.99
N LYS A 182 21.14 -4.51 6.82
CA LYS A 182 21.34 -4.21 8.26
C LYS A 182 22.05 -2.87 8.46
N ASN A 183 21.40 -1.80 8.01
CA ASN A 183 21.87 -0.43 8.00
C ASN A 183 20.65 0.48 8.06
N ILE A 184 20.51 1.27 9.13
CA ILE A 184 19.39 2.19 9.32
C ILE A 184 19.34 3.31 8.26
N ASN A 185 20.45 3.53 7.57
CA ASN A 185 20.58 4.49 6.48
C ASN A 185 20.40 3.85 5.10
N ASN A 186 19.87 2.63 5.01
CA ASN A 186 19.58 2.02 3.72
C ASN A 186 18.56 2.87 2.92
N PRO A 187 18.63 2.84 1.57
CA PRO A 187 17.81 3.72 0.72
C PRO A 187 16.29 3.59 0.92
N LYS A 188 15.79 2.41 1.28
CA LYS A 188 14.34 2.22 1.51
C LYS A 188 13.89 2.90 2.79
N ILE A 189 14.68 2.79 3.87
CA ILE A 189 14.38 3.51 5.12
C ILE A 189 14.58 5.01 4.95
N GLN A 190 15.58 5.46 4.18
CA GLN A 190 15.80 6.89 3.94
C GLN A 190 14.79 7.53 2.96
N PHE A 191 13.90 6.73 2.36
CA PHE A 191 13.00 7.21 1.31
C PHE A 191 12.06 8.33 1.78
N TYR A 192 11.73 8.40 3.07
CA TYR A 192 10.93 9.50 3.65
C TYR A 192 11.57 10.89 3.45
N LYS A 193 12.89 10.97 3.26
CA LYS A 193 13.57 12.22 2.87
C LYS A 193 13.54 12.42 1.36
N THR A 194 13.93 11.40 0.60
CA THR A 194 13.99 11.45 -0.86
C THR A 194 12.63 11.81 -1.47
N ILE A 195 11.51 11.35 -0.88
CA ILE A 195 10.18 11.70 -1.36
C ILE A 195 9.87 13.20 -1.20
N LYS A 196 10.47 13.90 -0.23
CA LYS A 196 10.34 15.35 -0.06
C LYS A 196 11.16 16.15 -1.06
N GLU A 197 12.31 15.64 -1.48
CA GLU A 197 13.05 16.21 -2.61
C GLU A 197 12.21 16.11 -3.90
N LYS A 198 11.54 14.97 -4.10
CA LYS A 198 10.60 14.77 -5.23
C LYS A 198 9.38 15.67 -5.14
N GLU A 199 8.80 15.83 -3.96
CA GLU A 199 7.70 16.78 -3.71
C GLU A 199 8.08 18.18 -4.20
N ALA A 200 9.21 18.72 -3.75
CA ALA A 200 9.70 20.03 -4.16
C ALA A 200 9.96 20.12 -5.67
N GLN A 201 10.51 19.07 -6.27
CA GLN A 201 10.78 19.01 -7.72
C GLN A 201 9.49 18.98 -8.55
N LEU A 202 8.47 18.26 -8.09
CA LEU A 202 7.22 18.04 -8.82
C LEU A 202 6.20 19.15 -8.60
N GLN A 203 6.28 19.88 -7.49
CA GLN A 203 5.31 20.93 -7.14
C GLN A 203 5.04 21.94 -8.28
N PRO A 204 6.03 22.41 -9.07
CA PRO A 204 5.76 23.32 -10.19
C PRO A 204 4.87 22.74 -11.29
N SER A 205 4.71 21.41 -11.37
CA SER A 205 3.85 20.74 -12.36
C SER A 205 2.36 20.74 -11.99
N CYS A 206 2.00 21.09 -10.75
CA CYS A 206 0.62 21.22 -10.29
C CYS A 206 0.43 22.57 -9.60
N THR A 207 -0.23 23.50 -10.29
CA THR A 207 -0.50 24.85 -9.76
C THR A 207 -1.88 24.97 -9.12
N GLU A 208 -2.75 23.98 -9.31
CA GLU A 208 -4.13 24.00 -8.81
C GLU A 208 -4.21 23.62 -7.32
N LYS A 209 -3.30 22.76 -6.85
CA LYS A 209 -3.28 22.27 -5.47
C LYS A 209 -1.86 22.14 -4.94
N GLN A 210 -1.71 22.33 -3.63
CA GLN A 210 -0.50 21.93 -2.94
C GLN A 210 -0.49 20.40 -2.80
N ILE A 211 0.54 19.74 -3.35
CA ILE A 211 0.69 18.30 -3.23
C ILE A 211 1.75 17.99 -2.18
N ILE A 212 1.38 17.24 -1.16
CA ILE A 212 2.30 16.78 -0.13
C ILE A 212 2.54 15.29 -0.32
N LEU A 213 3.79 14.90 -0.56
CA LEU A 213 4.20 13.52 -0.71
C LEU A 213 4.80 12.99 0.59
N ASN A 214 4.29 11.85 1.04
CA ASN A 214 4.79 11.17 2.24
C ASN A 214 5.14 9.72 1.90
N SER A 215 6.03 9.12 2.68
CA SER A 215 6.27 7.68 2.61
C SER A 215 6.44 7.08 4.00
N PHE A 216 5.87 5.89 4.19
CA PHE A 216 5.95 5.13 5.44
C PHE A 216 6.28 3.67 5.16
N ILE A 217 7.14 3.11 6.01
CA ILE A 217 7.24 1.66 6.17
C ILE A 217 6.42 1.31 7.41
N ILE A 218 5.45 0.42 7.24
CA ILE A 218 4.59 -0.03 8.32
C ILE A 218 5.02 -1.45 8.67
N SER A 219 5.89 -1.56 9.67
CA SER A 219 6.61 -2.79 9.93
C SER A 219 5.76 -3.85 10.62
N GLY A 220 5.66 -5.04 10.02
CA GLY A 220 5.17 -6.25 10.68
C GLY A 220 6.20 -6.93 11.59
N THR A 221 7.44 -6.45 11.62
CA THR A 221 8.47 -6.93 12.55
C THR A 221 8.30 -6.28 13.92
N PRO A 222 8.31 -7.02 15.04
CA PRO A 222 8.30 -6.42 16.37
C PRO A 222 9.44 -5.41 16.57
N ALA A 223 9.16 -4.29 17.23
CA ALA A 223 10.14 -3.22 17.38
C ALA A 223 11.36 -3.65 18.20
N ALA A 224 11.20 -4.59 19.14
CA ALA A 224 12.30 -5.17 19.89
C ALA A 224 13.28 -5.92 18.97
N ASP A 225 12.76 -6.74 18.06
CA ASP A 225 13.55 -7.50 17.09
C ASP A 225 14.22 -6.57 16.08
N ALA A 226 13.48 -5.57 15.58
CA ALA A 226 14.02 -4.53 14.73
C ALA A 226 15.15 -3.75 15.43
N SER A 227 14.97 -3.39 16.70
CA SER A 227 15.99 -2.66 17.47
C SER A 227 17.24 -3.49 17.67
N ALA A 228 17.09 -4.78 18.00
CA ALA A 228 18.21 -5.71 18.11
C ALA A 228 18.93 -5.92 16.77
N HIS A 229 18.18 -5.96 15.66
CA HIS A 229 18.73 -6.14 14.33
C HIS A 229 19.49 -4.89 13.84
N PHE A 230 18.91 -3.70 13.92
CA PHE A 230 19.52 -2.49 13.36
C PHE A 230 20.42 -1.73 14.35
N GLY A 231 20.39 -2.08 15.63
CA GLY A 231 21.19 -1.40 16.67
C GLY A 231 20.69 0.01 17.01
N VAL A 232 19.43 0.32 16.68
CA VAL A 232 18.80 1.61 16.95
C VAL A 232 17.52 1.42 17.75
N ARG A 233 17.02 2.47 18.41
CA ARG A 233 15.81 2.39 19.24
C ARG A 233 14.55 2.76 18.46
N ARG A 234 13.39 2.36 18.96
CA ARG A 234 12.07 2.66 18.37
C ARG A 234 11.88 4.14 17.94
N PRO A 235 12.18 5.16 18.77
CA PRO A 235 12.03 6.57 18.34
C PRO A 235 12.89 6.93 17.11
N GLU A 236 14.01 6.23 16.92
CA GLU A 236 14.89 6.43 15.78
C GLU A 236 14.25 5.90 14.48
N PHE A 237 13.51 4.80 14.54
CA PHE A 237 12.67 4.31 13.44
C PHE A 237 11.50 5.25 13.16
N GLU A 238 10.77 5.66 14.20
CA GLU A 238 9.59 6.52 14.04
C GLU A 238 9.96 7.91 13.47
N SER A 239 11.12 8.46 13.81
CA SER A 239 11.64 9.70 13.20
C SER A 239 11.97 9.55 11.71
N ARG A 240 12.10 8.32 11.21
CA ARG A 240 12.31 7.96 9.80
C ARG A 240 11.06 7.41 9.12
N ASN A 241 9.88 7.62 9.72
CA ASN A 241 8.60 7.13 9.22
C ASN A 241 8.55 5.60 9.06
N VAL A 242 9.32 4.88 9.90
CA VAL A 242 9.16 3.45 10.11
C VAL A 242 8.34 3.27 11.39
N LEU A 243 7.09 2.87 11.23
CA LEU A 243 6.15 2.62 12.33
C LEU A 243 5.91 1.11 12.47
N PHE A 244 5.34 0.64 13.57
CA PHE A 244 5.22 -0.79 13.86
C PHE A 244 3.75 -1.21 13.97
N LEU A 245 3.33 -2.23 13.22
CA LEU A 245 1.95 -2.74 13.22
C LEU A 245 1.50 -3.34 14.56
N GLU A 246 2.46 -3.73 15.41
CA GLU A 246 2.17 -4.20 16.77
C GLU A 246 1.60 -3.08 17.67
N ASP A 247 1.91 -1.82 17.37
CA ASP A 247 1.47 -0.68 18.17
C ASP A 247 0.03 -0.30 17.81
N ASP A 248 -0.84 -0.16 18.81
CA ASP A 248 -2.25 0.18 18.59
C ASP A 248 -2.45 1.60 18.06
N ASP A 249 -1.54 2.51 18.38
CA ASP A 249 -1.50 3.90 17.91
C ASP A 249 -0.74 4.05 16.58
N CYS A 250 -0.36 2.96 15.89
CA CYS A 250 0.45 3.00 14.67
C CYS A 250 -0.16 3.89 13.58
N ILE A 251 -1.46 3.72 13.30
CA ILE A 251 -2.16 4.54 12.30
C ILE A 251 -2.35 5.98 12.79
N GLU A 252 -2.60 6.19 14.08
CA GLU A 252 -2.71 7.53 14.66
C GLU A 252 -1.40 8.31 14.52
N LYS A 253 -0.25 7.68 14.80
CA LYS A 253 1.08 8.23 14.56
C LYS A 253 1.31 8.58 13.08
N MET A 254 0.89 7.69 12.17
CA MET A 254 0.99 7.93 10.73
C MET A 254 0.16 9.16 10.31
N MET A 255 -1.11 9.19 10.70
CA MET A 255 -2.04 10.26 10.34
C MET A 255 -1.62 11.61 10.94
N SER A 256 -1.13 11.61 12.18
CA SER A 256 -0.55 12.80 12.82
C SER A 256 0.62 13.36 12.02
N LYS A 257 1.52 12.50 11.52
CA LYS A 257 2.66 12.94 10.69
C LYS A 257 2.29 13.39 9.28
N ILE A 258 1.11 12.99 8.78
CA ILE A 258 0.63 13.40 7.45
C ILE A 258 -0.06 14.77 7.53
N CYS A 259 -0.89 14.97 8.56
CA CYS A 259 -1.80 16.10 8.66
C CYS A 259 -1.34 17.23 9.60
N LEU A 260 -0.23 17.08 10.35
CA LEU A 260 0.40 18.13 11.16
C LEU A 260 1.52 18.85 10.40
#